data_AF-A0A1H9TQA4-F1
#
_entry.id   AF-A0A1H9TQA4-F1
#
_cell.length_a   1.000
_cell.length_b   1.000
_cell.length_c   1.000
_cell.angle_alpha   90.00
_cell.angle_beta   90.00
_cell.angle_gamma   90.00
#
_symmetry.space_group_name_H-M   'P 1'
#
loop_
_entity.id
_entity.type
_entity.pdbx_description
1 polymer ?
#
loop_
_entity_poly.entity_id
_entity_poly.type
_entity_poly.pdbx_seq_one_letter_code
_entity_poly.pdbx_strand_id
1 'polypeptide(L)'
;MTSKIPANAPLLMKNVYQKIFPQVKKELNYWRQRAEDIPDTELRTQALASIRDKKFHCQGGSVYSVLAGESWKEAIRFIVAYQTISDYLDNLCDRSTSLDPDDFRLLHQSMEDALTPYNQVKNYYQLREEQDDGCYLTDLVKTCQNILKEIDNYHLIKQYLLELEALYSDLQVHKHVKHEERIPRLEKWFMAYQQKWPMLSWYEFSACTGSTLGIFCMISYALGESMTEDLANNIYDSYFPYLQGLHIMLDYFIDQEEDRMEGDLNFCNYYQNEQELEERLVYFVEQTNTQVKKLPDQTFHEMIQHGLVGLYLADPKVKRMDKAYQIAKRLIRVSGPKSQFFHWNIKIYNRFAGRY
;
A
#
# COMPACT_ATOMS: atom_id res chain seq x y z
N MET A 1 16.41 4.91 -24.19
CA MET A 1 16.06 3.65 -24.88
C MET A 1 14.81 3.20 -24.19
N THR A 2 13.65 3.39 -24.82
CA THR A 2 12.34 3.12 -24.22
C THR A 2 12.33 1.71 -23.63
N SER A 3 12.41 1.64 -22.31
CA SER A 3 12.40 0.39 -21.56
C SER A 3 11.01 -0.22 -21.73
N LYS A 4 10.85 -1.14 -22.67
CA LYS A 4 9.59 -1.89 -22.83
C LYS A 4 9.19 -2.52 -21.49
N ILE A 5 7.92 -2.36 -21.13
CA ILE A 5 7.34 -2.95 -19.91
C ILE A 5 7.59 -4.47 -19.94
N PRO A 6 8.10 -5.08 -18.85
CA PRO A 6 8.45 -6.49 -18.85
C PRO A 6 7.26 -7.39 -19.20
N ALA A 7 7.41 -8.18 -20.27
CA ALA A 7 6.36 -9.08 -20.74
C ALA A 7 6.32 -10.44 -20.02
N ASN A 8 7.25 -10.70 -19.09
CA ASN A 8 7.29 -11.95 -18.32
C ASN A 8 7.98 -11.81 -16.97
N ALA A 9 7.74 -12.78 -16.08
CA ALA A 9 8.18 -12.74 -14.70
C ALA A 9 9.71 -12.74 -14.54
N PRO A 10 10.51 -13.56 -15.28
CA PRO A 10 11.97 -13.49 -15.19
C PRO A 10 12.54 -12.11 -15.55
N LEU A 11 12.02 -11.46 -16.60
CA LEU A 11 12.47 -10.12 -16.99
C LEU A 11 12.06 -9.07 -15.95
N LEU A 12 10.84 -9.16 -15.41
CA LEU A 12 10.39 -8.29 -14.33
C LEU A 12 11.33 -8.44 -13.11
N MET A 13 11.57 -9.66 -12.65
CA MET A 13 12.45 -9.90 -11.50
C MET A 13 13.89 -9.45 -11.73
N LYS A 14 14.41 -9.58 -12.96
CA LYS A 14 15.72 -9.01 -13.32
C LYS A 14 15.73 -7.50 -13.12
N ASN A 15 14.71 -6.78 -13.61
CA ASN A 15 14.61 -5.33 -13.42
C ASN A 15 14.44 -4.95 -11.94
N VAL A 16 13.64 -5.70 -11.21
CA VAL A 16 13.42 -5.52 -9.77
C VAL A 16 14.75 -5.58 -9.02
N TYR A 17 15.54 -6.65 -9.21
CA TYR A 17 16.78 -6.84 -8.45
C TYR A 17 17.94 -5.95 -8.94
N GLN A 18 18.05 -5.69 -10.24
CA GLN A 18 19.20 -4.97 -10.80
C GLN A 18 19.01 -3.45 -10.86
N LYS A 19 17.77 -2.95 -10.86
CA LYS A 19 17.48 -1.52 -11.04
C LYS A 19 16.62 -0.96 -9.91
N ILE A 20 15.44 -1.55 -9.68
CA ILE A 20 14.42 -0.97 -8.80
C ILE A 20 14.88 -1.04 -7.34
N PHE A 21 15.24 -2.21 -6.82
CA PHE A 21 15.65 -2.37 -5.43
C PHE A 21 16.91 -1.55 -5.06
N PRO A 22 17.96 -1.48 -5.90
CA PRO A 22 19.07 -0.57 -5.66
C PRO A 22 18.66 0.91 -5.57
N GLN A 23 17.75 1.36 -6.44
CA GLN A 23 17.25 2.74 -6.40
C GLN A 23 16.37 2.99 -5.17
N VAL A 24 15.47 2.07 -4.82
CA VAL A 24 14.67 2.13 -3.57
C VAL A 24 15.58 2.23 -2.35
N LYS A 25 16.64 1.41 -2.29
CA LYS A 25 17.61 1.45 -1.19
C LYS A 25 18.29 2.82 -1.08
N LYS A 26 18.61 3.45 -2.21
CA LYS A 26 19.19 4.80 -2.23
C LYS A 26 18.23 5.83 -1.62
N GLU A 27 16.97 5.84 -2.04
CA GLU A 27 15.95 6.77 -1.54
C GLU A 27 15.63 6.50 -0.05
N LEU A 28 15.47 5.24 0.37
CA LEU A 28 15.25 4.89 1.77
C LEU A 28 16.43 5.27 2.66
N ASN A 29 17.67 5.10 2.18
CA ASN A 29 18.85 5.53 2.95
C ASN A 29 18.88 7.04 3.17
N TYR A 30 18.47 7.82 2.16
CA TYR A 30 18.33 9.27 2.28
C TYR A 30 17.29 9.62 3.35
N TRP A 31 16.09 9.03 3.29
CA TRP A 31 15.05 9.29 4.29
C TRP A 31 15.42 8.78 5.68
N ARG A 32 16.18 7.69 5.79
CA ARG A 32 16.70 7.20 7.07
C ARG A 32 17.65 8.21 7.70
N GLN A 33 18.55 8.81 6.92
CA GLN A 33 19.45 9.87 7.41
C GLN A 33 18.67 11.10 7.86
N ARG A 34 17.67 11.54 7.08
CA ARG A 34 16.77 12.63 7.50
C ARG A 34 16.02 12.30 8.79
N ALA A 35 15.60 11.04 8.97
CA ALA A 35 14.94 10.59 10.18
C ALA A 35 15.88 10.56 11.40
N GLU A 36 17.16 10.20 11.23
CA GLU A 36 18.17 10.24 12.31
C GLU A 36 18.34 11.65 12.91
N ASP A 37 18.11 12.69 12.10
CA ASP A 37 18.24 14.10 12.50
C ASP A 37 16.96 14.69 13.12
N ILE A 38 15.86 13.93 13.23
CA ILE A 38 14.62 14.41 13.86
C ILE A 38 14.90 14.76 15.34
N PRO A 39 14.61 15.98 15.82
CA PRO A 39 14.90 16.38 17.21
C PRO A 39 14.08 15.61 18.25
N ASP A 40 12.76 15.54 18.05
CA ASP A 40 11.87 14.83 18.96
C ASP A 40 12.19 13.33 18.99
N THR A 41 12.34 12.77 20.20
CA THR A 41 12.81 11.38 20.34
C THR A 41 11.76 10.35 19.94
N GLU A 42 10.48 10.64 20.18
CA GLU A 42 9.40 9.74 19.82
C GLU A 42 9.18 9.76 18.31
N LEU A 43 9.08 10.94 17.69
CA LEU A 43 8.95 11.08 16.24
C LEU A 43 10.12 10.40 15.50
N ARG A 44 11.35 10.61 15.99
CA ARG A 44 12.56 9.95 15.46
C ARG A 44 12.46 8.44 15.56
N THR A 45 12.03 7.93 16.71
CA THR A 45 11.92 6.49 16.96
C THR A 45 10.91 5.87 15.99
N GLN A 46 9.74 6.49 15.83
CA GLN A 46 8.69 5.98 14.95
C GLN A 46 9.07 6.06 13.46
N ALA A 47 9.73 7.14 13.02
CA ALA A 47 10.22 7.27 11.64
C ALA A 47 11.31 6.24 11.30
N LEU A 48 12.25 5.99 12.21
CA LEU A 48 13.29 4.98 12.01
C LEU A 48 12.73 3.55 12.04
N ALA A 49 11.76 3.28 12.92
CA ALA A 49 11.08 2.00 13.00
C ALA A 49 10.29 1.72 11.71
N SER A 50 9.53 2.69 11.20
CA SER A 50 8.75 2.52 9.97
C SER A 50 9.66 2.17 8.78
N ILE A 51 10.79 2.87 8.59
CA ILE A 51 11.76 2.54 7.54
C ILE A 51 12.38 1.16 7.72
N ARG A 52 12.75 0.79 8.95
CA ARG A 52 13.43 -0.49 9.24
C ARG A 52 12.51 -1.68 8.96
N ASP A 53 11.28 -1.60 9.47
CA ASP A 53 10.37 -2.73 9.55
C ASP A 53 9.47 -2.82 8.32
N LYS A 54 9.06 -1.69 7.75
CA LYS A 54 8.10 -1.60 6.63
C LYS A 54 8.75 -1.34 5.26
N LYS A 55 10.09 -1.45 5.13
CA LYS A 55 10.81 -1.26 3.84
C LYS A 55 10.26 -2.04 2.64
N PHE A 56 9.59 -3.17 2.90
CA PHE A 56 9.06 -4.02 1.84
C PHE A 56 7.87 -3.37 1.13
N HIS A 57 7.12 -2.46 1.77
CA HIS A 57 6.08 -1.66 1.12
C HIS A 57 6.68 -0.79 0.01
N CYS A 58 7.75 -0.05 0.32
CA CYS A 58 8.49 0.74 -0.67
C CYS A 58 9.06 -0.12 -1.81
N GLN A 59 9.59 -1.31 -1.49
CA GLN A 59 10.12 -2.25 -2.49
C GLN A 59 9.01 -2.77 -3.42
N GLY A 60 7.88 -3.20 -2.87
CA GLY A 60 6.74 -3.71 -3.62
C GLY A 60 6.07 -2.63 -4.45
N GLY A 61 5.78 -1.47 -3.87
CA GLY A 61 5.20 -0.32 -4.58
C GLY A 61 6.08 0.14 -5.74
N SER A 62 7.40 0.18 -5.54
CA SER A 62 8.33 0.67 -6.57
C SER A 62 8.43 -0.24 -7.80
N VAL A 63 7.83 -1.43 -7.79
CA VAL A 63 7.68 -2.26 -8.99
C VAL A 63 6.85 -1.54 -10.07
N TYR A 64 5.91 -0.66 -9.68
CA TYR A 64 5.12 0.15 -10.61
C TYR A 64 5.93 1.15 -11.43
N SER A 65 7.15 1.49 -11.00
CA SER A 65 8.04 2.41 -11.73
C SER A 65 8.36 1.97 -13.16
N VAL A 66 8.19 0.68 -13.50
CA VAL A 66 8.37 0.20 -14.88
C VAL A 66 7.36 0.82 -15.85
N LEU A 67 6.21 1.30 -15.37
CA LEU A 67 5.18 1.96 -16.17
C LEU A 67 5.53 3.41 -16.53
N ALA A 68 6.45 4.02 -15.77
CA ALA A 68 6.86 5.42 -15.96
C ALA A 68 7.92 5.62 -17.05
N GLY A 69 8.30 4.55 -17.79
CA GLY A 69 9.22 4.65 -18.91
C GLY A 69 10.60 5.21 -18.51
N GLU A 70 11.00 6.33 -19.10
CA GLU A 70 12.27 7.00 -18.78
C GLU A 70 12.23 7.68 -17.40
N SER A 71 11.05 8.06 -16.91
CA SER A 71 10.80 8.72 -15.60
C SER A 71 10.70 7.72 -14.43
N TRP A 72 11.24 6.51 -14.58
CA TRP A 72 11.12 5.44 -13.57
C TRP A 72 11.80 5.80 -12.24
N LYS A 73 12.82 6.67 -12.24
CA LYS A 73 13.47 7.08 -10.98
C LYS A 73 12.61 8.06 -10.20
N GLU A 74 11.95 8.95 -10.91
CA GLU A 74 10.99 9.92 -10.40
C GLU A 74 9.78 9.18 -9.81
N ALA A 75 9.29 8.15 -10.49
CA ALA A 75 8.26 7.26 -9.95
C ALA A 75 8.71 6.58 -8.64
N ILE A 76 9.94 6.02 -8.59
CA ILE A 76 10.46 5.43 -7.33
C ILE A 76 10.57 6.50 -6.24
N ARG A 77 11.08 7.69 -6.55
CA ARG A 77 11.23 8.77 -5.58
C ARG A 77 9.88 9.20 -5.00
N PHE A 78 8.84 9.28 -5.83
CA PHE A 78 7.47 9.54 -5.38
C PHE A 78 6.96 8.41 -4.48
N ILE A 79 7.04 7.16 -4.95
CA ILE A 79 6.50 6.00 -4.26
C ILE A 79 7.17 5.82 -2.90
N VAL A 80 8.50 5.95 -2.85
CA VAL A 80 9.24 5.85 -1.58
C VAL A 80 8.84 6.98 -0.64
N ALA A 81 8.73 8.23 -1.09
CA ALA A 81 8.32 9.33 -0.23
C ALA A 81 6.89 9.12 0.30
N TYR A 82 5.93 8.85 -0.59
CA TYR A 82 4.52 8.68 -0.21
C TYR A 82 4.29 7.47 0.71
N GLN A 83 4.94 6.34 0.42
CA GLN A 83 4.85 5.16 1.28
C GLN A 83 5.55 5.38 2.62
N THR A 84 6.66 6.15 2.66
CA THR A 84 7.31 6.51 3.92
C THR A 84 6.41 7.38 4.79
N ILE A 85 5.62 8.29 4.20
CA ILE A 85 4.57 9.03 4.94
C ILE A 85 3.58 8.02 5.52
N SER A 86 2.97 7.18 4.68
CA SER A 86 1.98 6.18 5.09
C SER A 86 2.46 5.30 6.25
N ASP A 87 3.65 4.69 6.14
CA ASP A 87 4.21 3.79 7.15
C ASP A 87 4.56 4.53 8.46
N TYR A 88 5.02 5.78 8.35
CA TYR A 88 5.35 6.61 9.50
C TYR A 88 4.09 7.07 10.25
N LEU A 89 3.06 7.52 9.52
CA LEU A 89 1.80 7.94 10.14
C LEU A 89 1.07 6.77 10.80
N ASP A 90 1.09 5.58 10.20
CA ASP A 90 0.54 4.36 10.80
C ASP A 90 1.21 4.08 12.16
N ASN A 91 2.55 4.12 12.24
CA ASN A 91 3.27 4.00 13.51
C ASN A 91 2.87 5.09 14.53
N LEU A 92 2.75 6.34 14.08
CA LEU A 92 2.35 7.46 14.93
C LEU A 92 0.91 7.34 15.45
N CYS A 93 0.02 6.65 14.72
CA CYS A 93 -1.35 6.42 15.14
C CYS A 93 -1.45 5.20 16.07
N ASP A 94 -0.78 4.10 15.72
CA ASP A 94 -0.73 2.86 16.52
C ASP A 94 -0.11 3.08 17.90
N ARG A 95 0.97 3.88 17.96
CA ARG A 95 1.71 4.15 19.19
C ARG A 95 1.30 5.47 19.86
N SER A 96 0.22 6.09 19.37
CA SER A 96 -0.27 7.37 19.90
C SER A 96 -0.79 7.23 21.33
N THR A 97 -0.45 8.21 22.17
CA THR A 97 -1.09 8.40 23.48
C THR A 97 -2.39 9.22 23.38
N SER A 98 -2.60 9.97 22.28
CA SER A 98 -3.76 10.87 22.12
C SER A 98 -5.07 10.10 21.91
N LEU A 99 -5.03 9.01 21.13
CA LEU A 99 -6.21 8.31 20.60
C LEU A 99 -7.26 9.28 19.99
N ASP A 100 -6.81 10.46 19.55
CA ASP A 100 -7.64 11.57 19.11
C ASP A 100 -7.86 11.49 17.59
N PRO A 101 -9.10 11.28 17.11
CA PRO A 101 -9.36 11.22 15.68
C PRO A 101 -9.04 12.52 14.94
N ASP A 102 -9.06 13.68 15.59
CA ASP A 102 -8.75 14.97 14.94
C ASP A 102 -7.25 15.09 14.68
N ASP A 103 -6.41 14.62 15.62
CA ASP A 103 -4.96 14.48 15.44
C ASP A 103 -4.63 13.51 14.30
N PHE A 104 -5.24 12.33 14.29
CA PHE A 104 -5.06 11.37 13.18
C PHE A 104 -5.48 11.94 11.83
N ARG A 105 -6.59 12.70 11.79
CA ARG A 105 -7.04 13.36 10.57
C ARG A 105 -6.03 14.41 10.10
N LEU A 106 -5.51 15.21 11.02
CA LEU A 106 -4.54 16.26 10.69
C LEU A 106 -3.20 15.68 10.22
N LEU A 107 -2.75 14.56 10.80
CA LEU A 107 -1.60 13.82 10.29
C LEU A 107 -1.82 13.37 8.84
N HIS A 108 -2.97 12.73 8.56
CA HIS A 108 -3.27 12.21 7.23
C HIS A 108 -3.54 13.29 6.19
N GLN A 109 -3.87 14.53 6.59
CA GLN A 109 -3.87 15.68 5.68
C GLN A 109 -2.54 15.85 4.94
N SER A 110 -1.41 15.41 5.52
CA SER A 110 -0.12 15.42 4.83
C SER A 110 -0.10 14.52 3.58
N MET A 111 -0.85 13.41 3.56
CA MET A 111 -0.97 12.54 2.39
C MET A 111 -1.81 13.20 1.30
N GLU A 112 -2.94 13.83 1.64
CA GLU A 112 -3.71 14.66 0.70
C GLU A 112 -2.86 15.80 0.10
N ASP A 113 -2.09 16.50 0.95
CA ASP A 113 -1.20 17.58 0.52
C ASP A 113 -0.05 17.06 -0.35
N ALA A 114 0.48 15.86 -0.05
CA ALA A 114 1.50 15.19 -0.88
C ALA A 114 0.97 14.86 -2.28
N LEU A 115 -0.33 14.58 -2.38
CA LEU A 115 -1.00 14.38 -3.66
C LEU A 115 -1.42 15.67 -4.33
N THR A 116 -1.31 16.84 -3.70
CA THR A 116 -1.80 18.12 -4.24
C THR A 116 -0.64 19.11 -4.48
N PRO A 117 -0.14 19.26 -5.73
CA PRO A 117 1.16 19.89 -6.03
C PRO A 117 1.39 21.30 -5.48
N TYR A 118 0.32 22.08 -5.32
CA TYR A 118 0.37 23.50 -4.96
C TYR A 118 -0.17 23.79 -3.55
N ASN A 119 -0.56 22.76 -2.79
CA ASN A 119 -0.99 22.96 -1.41
C ASN A 119 0.19 23.42 -0.54
N GLN A 120 -0.09 24.36 0.36
CA GLN A 120 0.88 24.77 1.36
C GLN A 120 1.00 23.70 2.44
N VAL A 121 2.23 23.33 2.77
CA VAL A 121 2.49 22.47 3.93
C VAL A 121 2.10 23.19 5.22
N LYS A 122 1.68 22.40 6.22
CA LYS A 122 1.19 22.89 7.51
C LYS A 122 1.95 22.21 8.64
N ASN A 123 1.69 22.65 9.88
CA ASN A 123 2.05 21.85 11.05
C ASN A 123 1.05 20.71 11.20
N TYR A 124 1.38 19.53 10.66
CA TYR A 124 0.52 18.34 10.74
C TYR A 124 0.45 17.73 12.16
N TYR A 125 1.30 18.19 13.07
CA TYR A 125 1.37 17.73 14.46
C TYR A 125 0.67 18.69 15.44
N GLN A 126 -0.08 19.68 14.95
CA GLN A 126 -0.64 20.76 15.79
C GLN A 126 -1.50 20.25 16.96
N LEU A 127 -2.06 19.04 16.86
CA LEU A 127 -2.97 18.44 17.83
C LEU A 127 -2.31 17.41 18.77
N ARG A 128 -0.97 17.33 18.78
CA ARG A 128 -0.20 16.46 19.69
C ARG A 128 0.96 17.20 20.37
N GLU A 129 1.56 16.56 21.37
CA GLU A 129 2.69 17.13 22.11
C GLU A 129 3.98 17.12 21.27
N GLU A 130 4.23 16.03 20.56
CA GLU A 130 5.43 15.84 19.75
C GLU A 130 5.27 16.49 18.38
N GLN A 131 5.91 17.64 18.15
CA GLN A 131 5.76 18.43 16.93
C GLN A 131 7.06 18.72 16.17
N ASP A 132 8.22 18.63 16.84
CA ASP A 132 9.50 18.99 16.23
C ASP A 132 10.13 17.79 15.50
N ASP A 133 9.74 17.62 14.23
CA ASP A 133 10.24 16.58 13.33
C ASP A 133 11.44 17.04 12.47
N GLY A 134 12.01 18.23 12.69
CA GLY A 134 13.08 18.75 11.83
C GLY A 134 12.68 18.91 10.35
N CYS A 135 11.39 19.19 10.09
CA CYS A 135 10.74 19.28 8.78
C CYS A 135 10.61 17.97 8.01
N TYR A 136 10.86 16.82 8.64
CA TYR A 136 10.88 15.50 8.00
C TYR A 136 9.63 15.19 7.16
N LEU A 137 8.43 15.27 7.76
CA LEU A 137 7.16 15.01 7.10
C LEU A 137 6.89 16.05 6.00
N THR A 138 7.19 17.32 6.25
CA THR A 138 7.00 18.36 5.22
C THR A 138 7.93 18.18 4.02
N ASP A 139 9.14 17.65 4.21
CA ASP A 139 10.08 17.34 3.13
C ASP A 139 9.63 16.14 2.30
N LEU A 140 9.03 15.13 2.93
CA LEU A 140 8.38 14.01 2.25
C LEU A 140 7.22 14.51 1.38
N VAL A 141 6.32 15.33 1.95
CA VAL A 141 5.20 15.95 1.23
C VAL A 141 5.68 16.76 0.03
N LYS A 142 6.67 17.65 0.24
CA LYS A 142 7.25 18.45 -0.85
C LYS A 142 7.91 17.60 -1.93
N THR A 143 8.48 16.45 -1.56
CA THR A 143 9.06 15.53 -2.56
C THR A 143 7.98 14.99 -3.48
N CYS A 144 6.86 14.55 -2.95
CA CYS A 144 5.70 14.14 -3.73
C CYS A 144 5.16 15.28 -4.60
N GLN A 145 4.90 16.45 -4.01
CA GLN A 145 4.39 17.62 -4.71
C GLN A 145 5.29 18.05 -5.87
N ASN A 146 6.61 18.04 -5.68
CA ASN A 146 7.55 18.45 -6.72
C ASN A 146 7.55 17.49 -7.92
N ILE A 147 7.39 16.19 -7.69
CA ILE A 147 7.28 15.20 -8.78
C ILE A 147 5.94 15.37 -9.50
N LEU A 148 4.85 15.59 -8.78
CA LEU A 148 3.54 15.78 -9.39
C LEU A 148 3.44 17.08 -10.23
N LYS A 149 4.28 18.09 -9.97
CA LYS A 149 4.39 19.29 -10.83
C LYS A 149 4.96 18.99 -12.21
N GLU A 150 5.69 17.88 -12.37
CA GLU A 150 6.29 17.46 -13.64
C GLU A 150 5.28 16.68 -14.51
N ILE A 151 4.07 16.38 -13.99
CA ILE A 151 3.02 15.65 -14.71
C ILE A 151 2.07 16.66 -15.38
N ASP A 152 2.23 16.87 -16.69
CA ASP A 152 1.42 17.81 -17.47
C ASP A 152 -0.10 17.54 -17.39
N ASN A 153 -0.48 16.26 -17.32
CA ASN A 153 -1.86 15.80 -17.30
C ASN A 153 -2.34 15.37 -15.91
N TYR A 154 -1.75 15.90 -14.83
CA TYR A 154 -2.14 15.60 -13.45
C TYR A 154 -3.63 15.83 -13.16
N HIS A 155 -4.27 16.79 -13.84
CA HIS A 155 -5.70 17.06 -13.71
C HIS A 155 -6.59 15.85 -14.07
N LEU A 156 -6.13 14.94 -14.93
CA LEU A 156 -6.86 13.71 -15.31
C LEU A 156 -6.93 12.69 -14.17
N ILE A 157 -5.99 12.75 -13.23
CA ILE A 157 -5.85 11.75 -12.17
C ILE A 157 -6.17 12.29 -10.79
N LYS A 158 -6.16 13.62 -10.61
CA LYS A 158 -6.33 14.30 -9.32
C LYS A 158 -7.51 13.76 -8.51
N GLN A 159 -8.70 13.70 -9.11
CA GLN A 159 -9.90 13.29 -8.37
C GLN A 159 -9.79 11.85 -7.86
N TYR A 160 -9.30 10.93 -8.68
CA TYR A 160 -9.14 9.52 -8.30
C TYR A 160 -8.08 9.35 -7.21
N LEU A 161 -6.97 10.08 -7.28
CA LEU A 161 -5.93 10.08 -6.25
C LEU A 161 -6.48 10.54 -4.90
N LEU A 162 -7.23 11.65 -4.88
CA LEU A 162 -7.81 12.19 -3.67
C LEU A 162 -8.97 11.33 -3.13
N GLU A 163 -9.73 10.64 -3.98
CA GLU A 163 -10.74 9.68 -3.53
C GLU A 163 -10.10 8.46 -2.85
N LEU A 164 -9.03 7.91 -3.42
CA LEU A 164 -8.30 6.79 -2.80
C LEU A 164 -7.61 7.21 -1.50
N GLU A 165 -7.02 8.40 -1.46
CA GLU A 165 -6.40 8.93 -0.25
C GLU A 165 -7.42 9.22 0.85
N ALA A 166 -8.57 9.82 0.51
CA ALA A 166 -9.62 10.08 1.50
C ALA A 166 -10.14 8.78 2.13
N LEU A 167 -10.35 7.73 1.31
CA LEU A 167 -10.73 6.40 1.80
C LEU A 167 -9.65 5.79 2.71
N TYR A 168 -8.38 5.92 2.35
CA TYR A 168 -7.26 5.47 3.16
C TYR A 168 -7.20 6.22 4.49
N SER A 169 -7.24 7.55 4.45
CA SER A 169 -7.24 8.46 5.61
C SER A 169 -8.40 8.15 6.56
N ASP A 170 -9.60 7.93 6.04
CA ASP A 170 -10.77 7.52 6.84
C ASP A 170 -10.53 6.21 7.57
N LEU A 171 -10.00 5.19 6.89
CA LEU A 171 -9.63 3.92 7.53
C LEU A 171 -8.66 4.16 8.68
N GLN A 172 -7.57 4.90 8.45
CA GLN A 172 -6.54 5.14 9.46
C GLN A 172 -7.11 5.89 10.67
N VAL A 173 -8.00 6.85 10.47
CA VAL A 173 -8.68 7.53 11.59
C VAL A 173 -9.59 6.55 12.34
N HIS A 174 -10.39 5.75 11.64
CA HIS A 174 -11.36 4.86 12.28
C HIS A 174 -10.72 3.65 12.99
N LYS A 175 -9.59 3.11 12.50
CA LYS A 175 -8.94 1.93 13.11
C LYS A 175 -8.10 2.25 14.34
N HIS A 176 -7.65 3.50 14.52
CA HIS A 176 -6.72 3.86 15.61
C HIS A 176 -7.36 4.59 16.81
N VAL A 177 -8.65 4.92 16.77
CA VAL A 177 -9.35 5.41 17.97
C VAL A 177 -9.41 4.33 19.07
N LYS A 178 -9.97 4.70 20.23
CA LYS A 178 -10.26 3.78 21.33
C LYS A 178 -10.95 2.50 20.84
N HIS A 179 -10.54 1.37 21.41
CA HIS A 179 -10.90 0.03 20.94
C HIS A 179 -12.43 -0.15 20.79
N GLU A 180 -13.20 0.32 21.76
CA GLU A 180 -14.66 0.24 21.79
C GLU A 180 -15.36 1.10 20.70
N GLU A 181 -14.67 2.09 20.13
CA GLU A 181 -15.21 2.97 19.10
C GLU A 181 -14.87 2.52 17.67
N ARG A 182 -13.86 1.66 17.49
CA ARG A 182 -13.34 1.26 16.17
C ARG A 182 -14.42 0.64 15.29
N ILE A 183 -15.06 -0.44 15.75
CA ILE A 183 -16.07 -1.17 14.96
C ILE A 183 -17.30 -0.30 14.66
N PRO A 184 -17.95 0.37 15.64
CA PRO A 184 -19.11 1.22 15.34
C PRO A 184 -18.82 2.33 14.33
N ARG A 185 -17.60 2.90 14.35
CA ARG A 185 -17.18 3.91 13.38
C ARG A 185 -17.02 3.32 11.98
N LEU A 186 -16.33 2.17 11.85
CA LEU A 186 -16.12 1.50 10.57
C LEU A 186 -17.43 1.02 9.94
N GLU A 187 -18.35 0.45 10.73
CA GLU A 187 -19.68 0.04 10.25
C GLU A 187 -20.48 1.24 9.75
N LYS A 188 -20.55 2.32 10.55
CA LYS A 188 -21.27 3.54 10.18
C LYS A 188 -20.67 4.20 8.94
N TRP A 189 -19.35 4.23 8.83
CA TRP A 189 -18.65 4.74 7.66
C TRP A 189 -19.01 3.92 6.41
N PHE A 190 -18.98 2.59 6.50
CA PHE A 190 -19.36 1.74 5.37
C PHE A 190 -20.82 1.90 4.94
N MET A 191 -21.76 2.15 5.85
CA MET A 191 -23.17 2.39 5.50
C MET A 191 -23.34 3.51 4.46
N ALA A 192 -22.48 4.52 4.46
CA ALA A 192 -22.50 5.60 3.46
C ALA A 192 -22.08 5.13 2.05
N TYR A 193 -21.31 4.04 1.96
CA TYR A 193 -20.77 3.49 0.72
C TYR A 193 -21.41 2.16 0.29
N GLN A 194 -22.22 1.54 1.16
CA GLN A 194 -22.81 0.22 0.93
C GLN A 194 -23.65 0.14 -0.36
N GLN A 195 -24.30 1.23 -0.77
CA GLN A 195 -25.03 1.27 -2.04
C GLN A 195 -24.09 1.20 -3.26
N LYS A 196 -22.89 1.77 -3.17
CA LYS A 196 -21.87 1.75 -4.23
C LYS A 196 -21.19 0.38 -4.31
N TRP A 197 -20.96 -0.27 -3.15
CA TRP A 197 -20.33 -1.59 -3.06
C TRP A 197 -21.14 -2.58 -2.22
N PRO A 198 -22.33 -3.01 -2.70
CA PRO A 198 -23.23 -3.88 -1.93
C PRO A 198 -22.72 -5.31 -1.77
N MET A 199 -21.67 -5.68 -2.52
CA MET A 199 -21.04 -6.99 -2.48
C MET A 199 -19.98 -7.14 -1.38
N LEU A 200 -19.67 -6.07 -0.65
CA LEU A 200 -18.66 -6.05 0.40
C LEU A 200 -19.32 -6.01 1.78
N SER A 201 -18.67 -6.65 2.76
CA SER A 201 -18.90 -6.35 4.18
C SER A 201 -18.15 -5.08 4.60
N TRP A 202 -18.42 -4.56 5.80
CA TRP A 202 -17.69 -3.40 6.31
C TRP A 202 -16.19 -3.69 6.51
N TYR A 203 -15.82 -4.91 6.93
CA TYR A 203 -14.43 -5.32 7.14
C TYR A 203 -13.71 -5.56 5.81
N GLU A 204 -14.41 -6.07 4.79
CA GLU A 204 -13.86 -6.17 3.42
C GLU A 204 -13.66 -4.80 2.80
N PHE A 205 -14.65 -3.90 2.93
CA PHE A 205 -14.53 -2.51 2.48
C PHE A 205 -13.35 -1.82 3.16
N SER A 206 -13.23 -1.96 4.48
CA SER A 206 -12.10 -1.42 5.26
C SER A 206 -10.77 -1.92 4.68
N ALA A 207 -10.62 -3.22 4.44
CA ALA A 207 -9.42 -3.75 3.79
C ALA A 207 -9.17 -3.16 2.39
N CYS A 208 -10.22 -2.98 1.57
CA CYS A 208 -10.08 -2.39 0.22
C CYS A 208 -9.50 -0.97 0.23
N THR A 209 -9.74 -0.21 1.30
CA THR A 209 -9.28 1.18 1.45
C THR A 209 -7.86 1.30 1.99
N GLY A 210 -7.28 0.24 2.57
CA GLY A 210 -5.97 0.29 3.24
C GLY A 210 -4.75 0.22 2.34
N SER A 211 -4.92 0.19 1.02
CA SER A 211 -3.83 -0.02 0.06
C SER A 211 -3.48 1.26 -0.71
N THR A 212 -2.18 1.47 -0.94
CA THR A 212 -1.64 2.59 -1.73
C THR A 212 -1.38 2.23 -3.20
N LEU A 213 -1.64 0.98 -3.62
CA LEU A 213 -1.22 0.50 -4.94
C LEU A 213 -1.92 1.18 -6.11
N GLY A 214 -3.19 1.61 -5.96
CA GLY A 214 -3.91 2.36 -6.98
C GLY A 214 -3.25 3.71 -7.29
N ILE A 215 -2.81 4.41 -6.25
CA ILE A 215 -2.07 5.68 -6.33
C ILE A 215 -0.75 5.48 -7.09
N PHE A 216 0.03 4.44 -6.72
CA PHE A 216 1.33 4.16 -7.37
C PHE A 216 1.19 3.83 -8.86
N CYS A 217 0.18 3.04 -9.20
CA CYS A 217 -0.12 2.68 -10.58
C CYS A 217 -0.44 3.93 -11.42
N MET A 218 -1.37 4.75 -10.93
CA MET A 218 -1.86 5.93 -11.64
C MET A 218 -0.76 6.96 -11.86
N ILE A 219 0.06 7.23 -10.84
CA ILE A 219 1.19 8.16 -10.95
C ILE A 219 2.27 7.63 -11.88
N SER A 220 2.55 6.32 -11.85
CA SER A 220 3.56 5.74 -12.74
C SER A 220 3.13 5.83 -14.21
N TYR A 221 1.86 5.57 -14.53
CA TYR A 221 1.35 5.78 -15.90
C TYR A 221 1.38 7.26 -16.33
N ALA A 222 1.04 8.18 -15.41
CA ALA A 222 1.03 9.60 -15.70
C ALA A 222 2.44 10.15 -15.96
N LEU A 223 3.45 9.70 -15.22
CA LEU A 223 4.86 10.01 -15.46
C LEU A 223 5.40 9.42 -16.78
N GLY A 224 4.75 8.37 -17.31
CA GLY A 224 5.09 7.74 -18.58
C GLY A 224 4.43 8.39 -19.80
N GLU A 225 3.84 9.58 -19.67
CA GLU A 225 3.17 10.37 -20.73
C GLU A 225 2.04 9.64 -21.47
N SER A 226 1.44 8.62 -20.85
CA SER A 226 0.42 7.76 -21.48
C SER A 226 -0.99 7.92 -20.90
N MET A 227 -1.19 8.87 -19.98
CA MET A 227 -2.45 8.99 -19.25
C MET A 227 -3.55 9.71 -20.04
N THR A 228 -4.72 9.08 -20.07
CA THR A 228 -6.00 9.60 -20.57
C THR A 228 -7.07 9.47 -19.48
N GLU A 229 -8.20 10.16 -19.64
CA GLU A 229 -9.34 10.05 -18.71
C GLU A 229 -9.87 8.61 -18.63
N ASP A 230 -10.05 7.95 -19.79
CA ASP A 230 -10.47 6.54 -19.85
C ASP A 230 -9.48 5.62 -19.14
N LEU A 231 -8.17 5.86 -19.29
CA LEU A 231 -7.15 5.06 -18.61
C LEU A 231 -7.17 5.29 -17.10
N ALA A 232 -7.31 6.53 -16.65
CA ALA A 232 -7.42 6.85 -15.23
C ALA A 232 -8.62 6.14 -14.58
N ASN A 233 -9.79 6.19 -15.24
CA ASN A 233 -10.98 5.48 -14.80
C ASN A 233 -10.76 3.96 -14.76
N ASN A 234 -10.20 3.38 -15.84
CA ASN A 234 -9.93 1.95 -15.90
C ASN A 234 -8.95 1.50 -14.84
N ILE A 235 -7.91 2.29 -14.52
CA ILE A 235 -6.98 2.01 -13.42
C ILE A 235 -7.71 2.01 -12.09
N TYR A 236 -8.51 3.04 -11.80
CA TYR A 236 -9.28 3.13 -10.56
C TYR A 236 -10.18 1.91 -10.38
N ASP A 237 -11.01 1.58 -11.37
CA ASP A 237 -11.95 0.44 -11.33
C ASP A 237 -11.25 -0.93 -11.31
N SER A 238 -10.01 -0.99 -11.82
CA SER A 238 -9.24 -2.23 -11.82
C SER A 238 -8.51 -2.51 -10.51
N TYR A 239 -8.20 -1.46 -9.76
CA TYR A 239 -7.48 -1.56 -8.51
C TYR A 239 -8.44 -1.57 -7.32
N PHE A 240 -9.40 -0.66 -7.32
CA PHE A 240 -10.40 -0.52 -6.28
C PHE A 240 -11.74 -1.14 -6.73
N PRO A 241 -12.37 -2.01 -5.93
CA PRO A 241 -11.95 -2.42 -4.58
C PRO A 241 -11.00 -3.63 -4.58
N TYR A 242 -11.01 -4.48 -5.61
CA TYR A 242 -10.57 -5.86 -5.47
C TYR A 242 -9.06 -6.08 -5.36
N LEU A 243 -8.23 -5.42 -6.16
CA LEU A 243 -6.77 -5.63 -6.06
C LEU A 243 -6.25 -5.06 -4.73
N GLN A 244 -6.77 -3.90 -4.32
CA GLN A 244 -6.45 -3.30 -3.03
C GLN A 244 -6.94 -4.15 -1.86
N GLY A 245 -8.17 -4.65 -1.93
CA GLY A 245 -8.71 -5.53 -0.89
C GLY A 245 -7.94 -6.84 -0.80
N LEU A 246 -7.59 -7.45 -1.93
CA LEU A 246 -6.74 -8.64 -1.95
C LEU A 246 -5.38 -8.38 -1.29
N HIS A 247 -4.76 -7.23 -1.59
CA HIS A 247 -3.49 -6.85 -0.98
C HIS A 247 -3.57 -6.83 0.54
N ILE A 248 -4.53 -6.08 1.10
CA ILE A 248 -4.64 -5.86 2.54
C ILE A 248 -5.22 -7.06 3.27
N MET A 249 -6.13 -7.81 2.64
CA MET A 249 -6.63 -9.06 3.22
C MET A 249 -5.53 -10.12 3.34
N LEU A 250 -4.57 -10.17 2.40
CA LEU A 250 -3.42 -11.07 2.52
C LEU A 250 -2.47 -10.67 3.64
N ASP A 251 -2.31 -9.36 3.88
CA ASP A 251 -1.54 -8.80 4.98
C ASP A 251 -2.15 -9.20 6.33
N TYR A 252 -3.42 -8.87 6.56
CA TYR A 252 -4.15 -9.31 7.75
C TYR A 252 -4.20 -10.84 7.91
N PHE A 253 -4.24 -11.60 6.81
CA PHE A 253 -4.24 -13.06 6.87
C PHE A 253 -2.92 -13.63 7.42
N ILE A 254 -1.77 -13.02 7.11
CA ILE A 254 -0.49 -13.51 7.64
C ILE A 254 -0.21 -13.03 9.07
N ASP A 255 -0.85 -11.93 9.48
CA ASP A 255 -0.63 -11.28 10.78
C ASP A 255 -1.66 -11.64 11.85
N GLN A 256 -2.62 -12.53 11.57
CA GLN A 256 -3.68 -12.94 12.52
C GLN A 256 -3.18 -13.33 13.92
N GLU A 257 -2.05 -14.03 14.01
CA GLU A 257 -1.49 -14.45 15.30
C GLU A 257 -0.82 -13.29 16.06
N GLU A 258 -0.17 -12.39 15.33
CA GLU A 258 0.47 -11.19 15.89
C GLU A 258 -0.59 -10.21 16.38
N ASP A 259 -1.59 -9.89 15.55
CA ASP A 259 -2.69 -9.01 15.92
C ASP A 259 -3.47 -9.55 17.12
N ARG A 260 -3.64 -10.88 17.21
CA ARG A 260 -4.27 -11.52 18.38
C ARG A 260 -3.45 -11.32 19.64
N MET A 261 -2.13 -11.38 19.56
CA MET A 261 -1.23 -11.16 20.69
C MET A 261 -1.16 -9.70 21.12
N GLU A 262 -1.17 -8.77 20.16
CA GLU A 262 -1.11 -7.31 20.41
C GLU A 262 -2.48 -6.71 20.75
N GLY A 263 -3.57 -7.44 20.50
CA GLY A 263 -4.94 -6.97 20.73
C GLY A 263 -5.45 -6.05 19.62
N ASP A 264 -4.83 -6.13 18.44
CA ASP A 264 -5.10 -5.27 17.31
C ASP A 264 -6.28 -5.75 16.47
N LEU A 265 -6.84 -4.81 15.72
CA LEU A 265 -7.99 -5.04 14.87
C LEU A 265 -7.54 -5.81 13.62
N ASN A 266 -8.00 -7.05 13.47
CA ASN A 266 -7.76 -7.86 12.27
C ASN A 266 -9.06 -8.17 11.52
N PHE A 267 -9.17 -7.73 10.26
CA PHE A 267 -10.40 -7.88 9.47
C PHE A 267 -10.75 -9.33 9.13
N CYS A 268 -9.78 -10.25 9.11
CA CYS A 268 -10.02 -11.68 8.87
C CYS A 268 -10.81 -12.35 10.01
N ASN A 269 -10.85 -11.74 11.20
CA ASN A 269 -11.54 -12.31 12.36
C ASN A 269 -13.06 -12.09 12.36
N TYR A 270 -13.59 -11.31 11.41
CA TYR A 270 -15.03 -10.98 11.32
C TYR A 270 -15.81 -11.87 10.35
N TYR A 271 -15.13 -12.78 9.65
CA TYR A 271 -15.81 -13.84 8.91
C TYR A 271 -16.39 -14.88 9.87
N GLN A 272 -17.50 -15.50 9.50
CA GLN A 272 -18.19 -16.49 10.35
C GLN A 272 -17.31 -17.72 10.61
N ASN A 273 -16.47 -18.08 9.65
CA ASN A 273 -15.54 -19.19 9.75
C ASN A 273 -14.43 -19.10 8.67
N GLU A 274 -13.42 -19.95 8.80
CA GLU A 274 -12.27 -20.00 7.87
C GLU A 274 -12.67 -20.35 6.42
N GLN A 275 -13.74 -21.14 6.22
CA GLN A 275 -14.22 -21.48 4.89
C GLN A 275 -14.78 -20.25 4.17
N GLU A 276 -15.56 -19.42 4.86
CA GLU A 276 -16.07 -18.16 4.31
C GLU A 276 -14.91 -17.21 3.93
N LEU A 277 -13.92 -17.05 4.82
CA LEU A 277 -12.72 -16.26 4.55
C LEU A 277 -11.99 -16.77 3.28
N GLU A 278 -11.81 -18.08 3.17
CA GLU A 278 -11.18 -18.70 1.99
C GLU A 278 -11.98 -18.43 0.70
N GLU A 279 -13.29 -18.64 0.73
CA GLU A 279 -14.19 -18.40 -0.41
C GLU A 279 -14.15 -16.92 -0.86
N ARG A 280 -14.09 -16.00 0.11
CA ARG A 280 -14.02 -14.57 -0.16
C ARG A 280 -12.64 -14.15 -0.69
N LEU A 281 -11.54 -14.65 -0.13
CA LEU A 281 -10.20 -14.43 -0.71
C LEU A 281 -10.10 -14.94 -2.15
N VAL A 282 -10.67 -16.11 -2.45
CA VAL A 282 -10.76 -16.64 -3.82
C VAL A 282 -11.57 -15.71 -4.71
N TYR A 283 -12.72 -15.22 -4.24
CA TYR A 283 -13.53 -14.25 -4.98
C TYR A 283 -12.74 -12.96 -5.29
N PHE A 284 -11.99 -12.41 -4.34
CA PHE A 284 -11.13 -11.24 -4.55
C PHE A 284 -10.04 -11.50 -5.61
N VAL A 285 -9.42 -12.69 -5.62
CA VAL A 285 -8.48 -13.11 -6.66
C VAL A 285 -9.15 -13.15 -8.04
N GLU A 286 -10.32 -13.77 -8.15
CA GLU A 286 -11.06 -13.91 -9.41
C GLU A 286 -11.54 -12.57 -9.96
N GLN A 287 -12.05 -11.68 -9.09
CA GLN A 287 -12.43 -10.33 -9.47
C GLN A 287 -11.22 -9.52 -9.91
N THR A 288 -10.12 -9.55 -9.15
CA THR A 288 -8.86 -8.90 -9.54
C THR A 288 -8.42 -9.36 -10.94
N ASN A 289 -8.38 -10.67 -11.19
CA ASN A 289 -8.02 -11.24 -12.48
C ASN A 289 -8.95 -10.81 -13.62
N THR A 290 -10.21 -10.53 -13.33
CA THR A 290 -11.17 -10.06 -14.33
C THR A 290 -10.94 -8.59 -14.64
N GLN A 291 -10.71 -7.76 -13.62
CA GLN A 291 -10.58 -6.33 -13.81
C GLN A 291 -9.26 -5.93 -14.47
N VAL A 292 -8.13 -6.51 -14.05
CA VAL A 292 -6.80 -6.15 -14.59
C VAL A 292 -6.64 -6.46 -16.09
N LYS A 293 -7.51 -7.30 -16.67
CA LYS A 293 -7.56 -7.57 -18.12
C LYS A 293 -8.03 -6.39 -18.95
N LYS A 294 -8.66 -5.40 -18.32
CA LYS A 294 -9.12 -4.17 -18.97
C LYS A 294 -8.00 -3.15 -19.15
N LEU A 295 -6.89 -3.34 -18.44
CA LEU A 295 -5.77 -2.39 -18.43
C LEU A 295 -4.83 -2.60 -19.62
N PRO A 296 -4.18 -1.53 -20.10
CA PRO A 296 -2.96 -1.70 -20.89
C PRO A 296 -1.93 -2.46 -20.05
N ASP A 297 -0.96 -3.07 -20.73
CA ASP A 297 0.08 -3.85 -20.06
C ASP A 297 -0.47 -4.94 -19.13
N GLN A 298 -1.62 -5.53 -19.49
CA GLN A 298 -2.32 -6.59 -18.74
C GLN A 298 -1.37 -7.60 -18.09
N THR A 299 -0.37 -8.07 -18.83
CA THR A 299 0.59 -9.07 -18.33
C THR A 299 1.37 -8.58 -17.11
N PHE A 300 1.69 -7.29 -17.04
CA PHE A 300 2.31 -6.66 -15.88
C PHE A 300 1.37 -6.65 -14.68
N HIS A 301 0.13 -6.20 -14.84
CA HIS A 301 -0.84 -6.15 -13.74
C HIS A 301 -1.20 -7.54 -13.21
N GLU A 302 -1.33 -8.53 -14.07
CA GLU A 302 -1.42 -9.94 -13.67
C GLU A 302 -0.21 -10.37 -12.86
N MET A 303 1.02 -9.99 -13.26
CA MET A 303 2.22 -10.31 -12.49
C MET A 303 2.24 -9.64 -11.12
N ILE A 304 1.66 -8.44 -10.96
CA ILE A 304 1.52 -7.83 -9.64
C ILE A 304 0.59 -8.67 -8.75
N GLN A 305 -0.59 -9.05 -9.25
CA GLN A 305 -1.50 -9.92 -8.50
C GLN A 305 -0.81 -11.23 -8.07
N HIS A 306 -0.13 -11.89 -9.01
CA HIS A 306 0.62 -13.11 -8.73
C HIS A 306 1.77 -12.88 -7.73
N GLY A 307 2.42 -11.72 -7.82
CA GLY A 307 3.49 -11.28 -6.95
C GLY A 307 3.01 -11.07 -5.52
N LEU A 308 1.86 -10.40 -5.32
CA LEU A 308 1.24 -10.20 -4.01
C LEU A 308 0.93 -11.54 -3.33
N VAL A 309 0.19 -12.42 -4.02
CA VAL A 309 -0.14 -13.76 -3.51
C VAL A 309 1.14 -14.57 -3.25
N GLY A 310 2.10 -14.51 -4.16
CA GLY A 310 3.38 -15.21 -4.00
C GLY A 310 4.21 -14.70 -2.82
N LEU A 311 4.22 -13.39 -2.58
CA LEU A 311 4.98 -12.69 -1.54
C LEU A 311 4.41 -12.98 -0.16
N TYR A 312 3.15 -12.63 0.08
CA TYR A 312 2.52 -12.77 1.38
C TYR A 312 2.45 -14.24 1.79
N LEU A 313 2.07 -15.13 0.87
CA LEU A 313 1.99 -16.55 1.19
C LEU A 313 3.36 -17.25 1.26
N ALA A 314 4.44 -16.58 0.84
CA ALA A 314 5.79 -17.07 1.09
C ALA A 314 6.23 -16.87 2.53
N ASP A 315 5.61 -15.98 3.30
CA ASP A 315 6.03 -15.60 4.64
C ASP A 315 6.21 -16.83 5.57
N PRO A 316 7.27 -16.89 6.41
CA PRO A 316 7.44 -17.96 7.37
C PRO A 316 6.24 -18.18 8.32
N LYS A 317 5.49 -17.12 8.67
CA LYS A 317 4.30 -17.18 9.54
C LYS A 317 3.26 -18.17 9.01
N VAL A 318 3.03 -18.17 7.68
CA VAL A 318 2.04 -19.04 7.01
C VAL A 318 2.32 -20.53 7.22
N LYS A 319 3.59 -20.94 7.30
CA LYS A 319 3.94 -22.35 7.54
C LYS A 319 3.63 -22.83 8.95
N ARG A 320 3.51 -21.92 9.92
CA ARG A 320 3.23 -22.23 11.32
C ARG A 320 1.73 -22.33 11.61
N MET A 321 0.90 -21.99 10.63
CA MET A 321 -0.56 -21.98 10.73
C MET A 321 -1.14 -23.19 9.96
N ASP A 322 -1.44 -24.28 10.65
CA ASP A 322 -1.80 -25.58 10.03
C ASP A 322 -2.96 -25.48 9.02
N LYS A 323 -4.01 -24.71 9.33
CA LYS A 323 -5.17 -24.54 8.47
C LYS A 323 -4.98 -23.44 7.42
N ALA A 324 -4.34 -22.33 7.77
CA ALA A 324 -4.02 -21.23 6.85
C ALA A 324 -3.10 -21.70 5.70
N TYR A 325 -2.26 -22.72 5.95
CA TYR A 325 -1.43 -23.32 4.91
C TYR A 325 -2.23 -23.96 3.77
N GLN A 326 -3.42 -24.52 4.05
CA GLN A 326 -4.29 -25.10 2.99
C GLN A 326 -4.95 -23.99 2.16
N ILE A 327 -5.44 -22.94 2.82
CA ILE A 327 -5.97 -21.74 2.16
C ILE A 327 -4.90 -21.14 1.25
N ALA A 328 -3.68 -20.95 1.76
CA ALA A 328 -2.54 -20.45 1.00
C ALA A 328 -2.26 -21.29 -0.27
N LYS A 329 -2.26 -22.62 -0.15
CA LYS A 329 -2.09 -23.52 -1.31
C LYS A 329 -3.19 -23.34 -2.34
N ARG A 330 -4.45 -23.20 -1.90
CA ARG A 330 -5.57 -22.99 -2.82
C ARG A 330 -5.46 -21.63 -3.50
N LEU A 331 -5.14 -20.55 -2.77
CA LEU A 331 -4.96 -19.22 -3.32
C LEU A 331 -3.83 -19.17 -4.37
N ILE A 332 -2.69 -19.82 -4.11
CA ILE A 332 -1.62 -19.98 -5.10
C ILE A 332 -2.12 -20.73 -6.34
N ARG A 333 -2.90 -21.81 -6.17
CA ARG A 333 -3.43 -22.58 -7.30
C ARG A 333 -4.42 -21.75 -8.14
N VAL A 334 -5.34 -21.05 -7.49
CA VAL A 334 -6.35 -20.20 -8.15
C VAL A 334 -5.70 -18.99 -8.82
N SER A 335 -4.66 -18.43 -8.21
CA SER A 335 -3.85 -17.37 -8.83
C SER A 335 -2.97 -17.90 -9.97
N GLY A 336 -3.01 -19.18 -10.32
CA GLY A 336 -2.33 -19.70 -11.51
C GLY A 336 -0.81 -19.90 -11.37
N PRO A 337 -0.16 -20.48 -12.40
CA PRO A 337 1.20 -21.01 -12.31
C PRO A 337 2.28 -19.94 -12.10
N LYS A 338 2.05 -18.68 -12.52
CA LYS A 338 3.00 -17.58 -12.29
C LYS A 338 3.13 -17.26 -10.79
N SER A 339 2.07 -17.42 -10.00
CA SER A 339 2.13 -17.20 -8.54
C SER A 339 3.11 -18.16 -7.86
N GLN A 340 3.21 -19.41 -8.34
CA GLN A 340 4.18 -20.40 -7.85
C GLN A 340 5.62 -19.97 -8.13
N PHE A 341 5.87 -19.39 -9.32
CA PHE A 341 7.18 -18.83 -9.65
C PHE A 341 7.56 -17.70 -8.70
N PHE A 342 6.67 -16.73 -8.49
CA PHE A 342 6.94 -15.63 -7.55
C PHE A 342 7.15 -16.13 -6.12
N HIS A 343 6.31 -17.05 -5.66
CA HIS A 343 6.44 -17.69 -4.35
C HIS A 343 7.82 -18.35 -4.15
N TRP A 344 8.30 -19.10 -5.15
CA TRP A 344 9.63 -19.73 -5.09
C TRP A 344 10.76 -18.70 -5.17
N ASN A 345 10.65 -17.72 -6.07
CA ASN A 345 11.66 -16.68 -6.26
C ASN A 345 11.85 -15.83 -5.00
N ILE A 346 10.74 -15.46 -4.35
CA ILE A 346 10.74 -14.66 -3.12
C ILE A 346 11.31 -15.45 -1.95
N LYS A 347 10.98 -16.73 -1.82
CA LYS A 347 11.60 -17.60 -0.79
C LYS A 347 13.11 -17.65 -0.92
N ILE A 348 13.61 -17.74 -2.15
CA ILE A 348 15.05 -17.72 -2.43
C ILE A 348 15.66 -16.37 -2.05
N TYR A 349 15.04 -15.27 -2.48
CA TYR A 349 15.48 -13.94 -2.13
C TYR A 349 15.54 -13.72 -0.61
N ASN A 350 14.48 -14.07 0.11
CA ASN A 350 14.42 -13.96 1.57
C ASN A 350 15.50 -14.81 2.26
N ARG A 351 15.81 -16.00 1.73
CA ARG A 351 16.91 -16.85 2.24
C ARG A 351 18.27 -16.19 2.04
N PHE A 352 18.52 -15.57 0.88
CA PHE A 352 19.77 -14.84 0.63
C PHE A 352 19.85 -13.52 1.39
N ALA A 353 18.72 -12.89 1.69
CA ALA A 353 18.62 -11.67 2.47
C ALA A 353 18.68 -11.89 4.00
N GLY A 354 18.83 -13.14 4.46
CA GLY A 354 18.94 -13.48 5.88
C GLY A 354 17.62 -13.36 6.66
N ARG A 355 16.47 -13.45 5.98
CA ARG A 355 15.12 -13.43 6.58
C ARG A 355 14.59 -14.83 6.93
N TYR A 356 15.40 -15.88 6.74
CA TYR A 356 15.14 -17.27 7.13
C TYR A 356 16.32 -17.89 7.84
#